data_AF-A0A944A7C1-F1
#
_entry.id   AF-A0A944A7C1-F1
#
_cell.length_a   1.000
_cell.length_b   1.000
_cell.length_c   1.000
_cell.angle_alpha   90.00
_cell.angle_beta   90.00
_cell.angle_gamma   90.00
#
_symmetry.space_group_name_H-M   'P 1'
#
loop_
_entity.id
_entity.type
_entity.pdbx_description
1 polymer ?
#
loop_
_entity_poly.entity_id
_entity_poly.type
_entity_poly.pdbx_seq_one_letter_code
_entity_poly.pdbx_strand_id
1 'polypeptide(L)'
;MSIIISIIVFSIIIIVHELGHFWVAKKVGIFVQEFSVGMGPLIFSKQIGETEYSLRALPLGGFCRMQGETGDEDDEAAGCDPSRSFNNKSLFQRIAVIFAGPAMNFILAFVLIFILLGVNGFLVPEIKSVEENSAAYEVGLEQGDEIVEVNGKRITIYQDFSPALNIKKTGEPVDMVIDRNGEKHEVSVTPQYNEEYGRYMMGFSFDGRYGLFSDEVDGYQKASLLETIKNDIGTMVYFVKSVVSGFIRIFTFQVKSEEVSGPIGIIGTIGDTYQAGMEYGIGSAILNLFALSALLSTNLGVLNLFPIPAMDGGRLAFLIVEGIRKKPINPEIEGRIHFAGFMLLLVFMVFIAFNDIVKLIW
;
A
#
# COMPACT_ATOMS: atom_id res chain seq x y z
N MET A 1 13.74 -6.67 -19.54
CA MET A 1 13.49 -5.32 -18.98
C MET A 1 12.64 -5.37 -17.72
N SER A 2 11.49 -6.07 -17.73
CA SER A 2 10.56 -6.19 -16.58
C SER A 2 11.22 -6.64 -15.27
N ILE A 3 12.12 -7.63 -15.32
CA ILE A 3 12.85 -8.12 -14.14
C ILE A 3 13.73 -7.01 -13.52
N ILE A 4 14.46 -6.26 -14.35
CA ILE A 4 15.36 -5.19 -13.87
C ILE A 4 14.55 -4.08 -13.20
N ILE A 5 13.45 -3.66 -13.82
CA ILE A 5 12.56 -2.64 -13.28
C ILE A 5 11.91 -3.11 -11.98
N SER A 6 11.46 -4.37 -11.93
CA SER A 6 10.88 -4.96 -10.73
C SER A 6 11.88 -4.99 -9.58
N ILE A 7 13.13 -5.38 -9.87
CA ILE A 7 14.22 -5.34 -8.89
C ILE A 7 14.40 -3.91 -8.35
N ILE A 8 14.42 -2.89 -9.22
CA ILE A 8 14.57 -1.50 -8.79
C ILE A 8 13.39 -1.07 -7.90
N VAL A 9 12.15 -1.35 -8.31
CA VAL A 9 10.94 -0.99 -7.56
C VAL A 9 10.93 -1.65 -6.18
N PHE A 10 11.15 -2.98 -6.11
CA PHE A 10 11.16 -3.69 -4.84
C PHE A 10 12.34 -3.28 -3.95
N SER A 11 13.53 -3.07 -4.51
CA SER A 11 14.68 -2.58 -3.75
C SER A 11 14.39 -1.24 -3.09
N ILE A 12 13.79 -0.28 -3.81
CA ILE A 12 13.46 1.03 -3.22
C ILE A 12 12.46 0.87 -2.07
N ILE A 13 11.38 0.12 -2.27
CA ILE A 13 10.35 -0.09 -1.25
C ILE A 13 10.95 -0.73 0.01
N ILE A 14 11.74 -1.79 -0.16
CA ILE A 14 12.34 -2.53 0.96
C ILE A 14 13.42 -1.70 1.66
N ILE A 15 14.28 -0.99 0.92
CA ILE A 15 15.30 -0.12 1.53
C ILE A 15 14.63 0.96 2.39
N VAL A 16 13.53 1.55 1.92
CA VAL A 16 12.79 2.55 2.69
C VAL A 16 12.17 1.96 3.95
N HIS A 17 11.66 0.72 3.89
CA HIS A 17 11.21 -0.04 5.06
C HIS A 17 12.36 -0.24 6.07
N GLU A 18 13.47 -0.82 5.63
CA GLU A 18 14.64 -1.08 6.51
C GLU A 18 15.20 0.22 7.09
N LEU A 19 15.21 1.31 6.31
CA LEU A 19 15.64 2.62 6.75
C LEU A 19 14.79 3.13 7.92
N GLY A 20 13.51 2.78 7.98
CA GLY A 20 12.62 3.09 9.10
C GLY A 20 13.12 2.48 10.41
N HIS A 21 13.33 1.16 10.42
CA HIS A 21 13.89 0.46 11.59
C HIS A 21 15.24 1.06 11.98
N PHE A 22 16.14 1.20 11.00
CA PHE A 22 17.48 1.73 11.19
C PHE A 22 17.47 3.11 11.85
N TRP A 23 16.69 4.05 11.30
CA TRP A 23 16.64 5.42 11.75
C TRP A 23 16.16 5.53 13.20
N VAL A 24 15.08 4.83 13.54
CA VAL A 24 14.54 4.86 14.91
C VAL A 24 15.48 4.11 15.87
N ALA A 25 16.05 2.98 15.48
CA ALA A 25 17.00 2.21 16.29
C ALA A 25 18.20 3.06 16.71
N LYS A 26 18.83 3.75 15.76
CA LYS A 26 19.96 4.66 16.04
C LYS A 26 19.53 5.80 16.96
N LYS A 27 18.34 6.38 16.74
CA LYS A 27 17.82 7.48 17.55
C LYS A 27 17.56 7.09 19.02
N VAL A 28 17.11 5.86 19.28
CA VAL A 28 16.92 5.34 20.64
C VAL A 28 18.19 4.71 21.24
N GLY A 29 19.31 4.82 20.52
CA GLY A 29 20.63 4.38 20.98
C GLY A 29 20.83 2.86 20.95
N ILE A 30 20.16 2.15 20.04
CA ILE A 30 20.45 0.74 19.75
C ILE A 30 21.68 0.66 18.85
N PHE A 31 22.54 -0.32 19.13
CA PHE A 31 23.67 -0.62 18.26
C PHE A 31 23.18 -1.40 17.03
N VAL A 32 23.35 -0.81 15.85
CA VAL A 32 23.08 -1.47 14.57
C VAL A 32 24.41 -1.93 13.99
N GLN A 33 24.56 -3.25 13.89
CA GLN A 33 25.78 -3.88 13.43
C GLN A 33 25.92 -3.76 11.92
N GLU A 34 24.87 -4.12 11.18
CA GLU A 34 24.85 -4.15 9.72
C GLU A 34 23.54 -3.57 9.20
N PHE A 35 23.63 -2.67 8.22
CA PHE A 35 22.51 -2.25 7.38
C PHE A 35 22.77 -2.77 5.97
N SER A 36 21.96 -3.73 5.54
CA SER A 36 22.15 -4.43 4.28
C SER A 36 21.08 -4.10 3.26
N VAL A 37 21.53 -3.82 2.03
CA VAL A 37 20.69 -3.79 0.85
C VAL A 37 20.84 -5.11 0.09
N GLY A 38 19.75 -5.83 -0.04
CA GLY A 38 19.73 -7.19 -0.58
C GLY A 38 20.00 -8.27 0.47
N MET A 39 20.10 -9.50 0.00
CA MET A 39 20.36 -10.70 0.81
C MET A 39 21.41 -11.60 0.15
N GLY A 40 21.86 -12.62 0.87
CA GLY A 40 22.81 -13.61 0.36
C GLY A 40 24.27 -13.17 0.41
N PRO A 41 25.14 -13.67 -0.49
CA PRO A 41 26.58 -13.39 -0.47
C PRO A 41 26.90 -11.91 -0.53
N LEU A 42 27.90 -11.49 0.24
CA LEU A 42 28.39 -10.12 0.27
C LEU A 42 29.07 -9.77 -1.06
N ILE A 43 28.63 -8.68 -1.70
CA ILE A 43 29.33 -8.11 -2.87
C ILE A 43 30.30 -7.04 -2.40
N PHE A 44 29.82 -6.12 -1.57
CA PHE A 44 30.58 -4.96 -1.12
C PHE A 44 30.08 -4.54 0.26
N SER A 45 30.98 -4.22 1.19
CA SER A 45 30.63 -3.53 2.42
C SER A 45 31.58 -2.41 2.74
N LYS A 46 31.09 -1.46 3.53
CA LYS A 46 31.88 -0.36 4.06
C LYS A 46 31.42 -0.04 5.49
N GLN A 47 32.37 -0.03 6.42
CA GLN A 47 32.15 0.47 7.76
C GLN A 47 32.02 2.00 7.73
N ILE A 48 30.91 2.55 8.21
CA ILE A 48 30.74 4.00 8.40
C ILE A 48 30.34 4.24 9.86
N GLY A 49 31.29 4.81 10.61
CA GLY A 49 31.17 4.91 12.06
C GLY A 49 31.11 3.51 12.67
N GLU A 50 30.00 3.21 13.32
CA GLU A 50 29.82 1.97 14.08
C GLU A 50 28.98 0.91 13.34
N THR A 51 28.41 1.26 12.19
CA THR A 51 27.52 0.38 11.40
C THR A 51 28.23 -0.03 10.10
N GLU A 52 28.15 -1.31 9.78
CA GLU A 52 28.55 -1.86 8.49
C GLU A 52 27.43 -1.65 7.47
N TYR A 53 27.72 -0.97 6.37
CA TYR A 53 26.77 -0.83 5.26
C TYR A 53 27.15 -1.82 4.18
N SER A 54 26.25 -2.73 3.84
CA SER A 54 26.54 -3.82 2.89
C SER A 54 25.57 -3.84 1.71
N LEU A 55 26.11 -4.26 0.57
CA LEU A 55 25.38 -4.60 -0.65
C LEU A 55 25.59 -6.08 -0.92
N ARG A 56 24.49 -6.82 -1.03
CA ARG A 56 24.50 -8.28 -1.21
C ARG A 56 23.92 -8.68 -2.57
N ALA A 57 24.24 -9.89 -3.00
CA ALA A 57 24.03 -10.33 -4.38
C ALA A 57 22.57 -10.49 -4.79
N LEU A 58 21.68 -10.85 -3.86
CA LEU A 58 20.27 -10.99 -4.16
C LEU A 58 19.59 -9.65 -3.87
N PRO A 59 19.08 -8.91 -4.86
CA PRO A 59 18.42 -7.63 -4.64
C PRO A 59 16.97 -7.80 -4.14
N LEU A 60 16.67 -8.97 -3.57
CA LEU A 60 15.38 -9.33 -3.00
C LEU A 60 15.54 -9.21 -1.48
N GLY A 61 15.13 -8.08 -0.92
CA GLY A 61 15.19 -7.86 0.52
C GLY A 61 16.23 -6.84 0.97
N GLY A 62 16.39 -6.80 2.27
CA GLY A 62 17.36 -6.05 3.03
C GLY A 62 17.22 -6.47 4.49
N PHE A 63 18.14 -6.06 5.35
CA PHE A 63 17.97 -6.25 6.78
C PHE A 63 18.77 -5.20 7.55
N CYS A 64 18.21 -4.79 8.69
CA CYS A 64 18.88 -3.97 9.69
C CYS A 64 19.23 -4.83 10.91
N ARG A 65 20.45 -5.38 10.99
CA ARG A 65 20.86 -6.26 12.09
C ARG A 65 21.11 -5.46 13.36
N MET A 66 20.18 -5.55 14.30
CA MET A 66 20.24 -4.87 15.59
C MET A 66 20.79 -5.79 16.68
N GLN A 67 21.66 -5.24 17.54
CA GLN A 67 22.21 -6.02 18.64
C GLN A 67 21.10 -6.55 19.55
N GLY A 68 21.11 -7.86 19.80
CA GLY A 68 20.18 -8.53 20.70
C GLY A 68 18.73 -8.58 20.21
N GLU A 69 18.49 -8.46 18.91
CA GLU A 69 17.15 -8.62 18.32
C GLU A 69 16.76 -10.09 18.14
N THR A 70 17.69 -10.93 17.67
CA THR A 70 17.43 -12.34 17.31
C THR A 70 17.80 -13.32 18.42
N GLY A 71 18.55 -12.86 19.44
CA GLY A 71 19.00 -13.71 20.55
C GLY A 71 20.10 -14.69 20.17
N ASP A 72 20.70 -14.54 18.98
CA ASP A 72 21.82 -15.34 18.53
C ASP A 72 23.10 -14.96 19.30
N GLU A 73 23.91 -15.95 19.67
CA GLU A 73 25.17 -15.73 20.41
C GLU A 73 26.12 -14.78 19.66
N ASP A 74 26.08 -14.80 18.32
CA ASP A 74 26.83 -13.89 17.44
C ASP A 74 26.35 -12.43 17.53
N ASP A 75 25.06 -12.19 17.86
CA ASP A 75 24.52 -10.85 18.07
C ASP A 75 24.96 -10.25 19.42
N GLU A 76 25.17 -11.09 20.45
CA GLU A 76 25.63 -10.66 21.76
C GLU A 76 27.16 -10.45 21.82
N ALA A 77 27.91 -11.15 20.97
CA ALA A 77 29.38 -11.18 20.96
C ALA A 77 30.09 -9.92 20.44
N ALA A 78 29.37 -8.90 19.95
CA ALA A 78 29.96 -7.70 19.35
C ALA A 78 30.70 -6.75 20.32
N GLY A 79 30.91 -7.14 21.59
CA GLY A 79 31.67 -6.36 22.58
C GLY A 79 31.08 -4.98 22.92
N CYS A 80 29.83 -4.72 22.52
CA CYS A 80 29.14 -3.45 22.71
C CYS A 80 28.39 -3.42 24.04
N ASP A 81 28.23 -2.20 24.59
CA ASP A 81 27.52 -1.94 25.84
C ASP A 81 26.12 -2.61 25.84
N PRO A 82 25.82 -3.51 26.80
CA PRO A 82 24.52 -4.16 26.91
C PRO A 82 23.35 -3.19 26.94
N SER A 83 23.53 -1.95 27.42
CA SER A 83 22.49 -0.91 27.43
C SER A 83 21.99 -0.54 26.01
N ARG A 84 22.76 -0.89 24.98
CA ARG A 84 22.49 -0.62 23.56
C ARG A 84 21.88 -1.82 22.83
N SER A 85 21.62 -2.93 23.52
CA SER A 85 20.86 -4.06 23.01
C SER A 85 19.37 -3.72 22.87
N PHE A 86 18.73 -4.21 21.80
CA PHE A 86 17.30 -4.07 21.53
C PHE A 86 16.46 -4.54 22.73
N ASN A 87 16.74 -5.74 23.25
CA ASN A 87 16.02 -6.35 24.37
C ASN A 87 16.15 -5.56 25.68
N ASN A 88 17.18 -4.75 25.83
CA ASN A 88 17.40 -3.91 27.01
C ASN A 88 16.74 -2.53 26.91
N LYS A 89 16.14 -2.17 25.75
CA LYS A 89 15.37 -0.94 25.61
C LYS A 89 13.97 -1.08 26.20
N SER A 90 13.40 0.07 26.57
CA SER A 90 12.01 0.13 27.04
C SER A 90 11.05 -0.42 25.99
N LEU A 91 9.92 -0.95 26.44
CA LEU A 91 8.90 -1.52 25.56
C LEU A 91 8.47 -0.55 24.44
N PHE A 92 8.26 0.73 24.78
CA PHE A 92 7.87 1.74 23.79
C PHE A 92 8.96 2.02 22.76
N GLN A 93 10.23 1.96 23.14
CA GLN A 93 11.34 2.11 22.20
C GLN A 93 11.39 0.91 21.24
N ARG A 94 11.24 -0.32 21.75
CA ARG A 94 11.17 -1.52 20.91
C ARG A 94 10.00 -1.47 19.94
N ILE A 95 8.79 -1.14 20.43
CA ILE A 95 7.60 -0.97 19.59
C ILE A 95 7.82 0.10 18.52
N ALA A 96 8.39 1.25 18.88
CA ALA A 96 8.66 2.33 17.93
C ALA A 96 9.63 1.89 16.82
N VAL A 97 10.67 1.14 17.16
CA VAL A 97 11.64 0.61 16.18
C VAL A 97 10.97 -0.36 15.21
N ILE A 98 10.20 -1.33 15.71
CA ILE A 98 9.53 -2.31 14.85
C ILE A 98 8.41 -1.66 14.01
N PHE A 99 7.69 -0.69 14.56
CA PHE A 99 6.65 0.03 13.81
C PHE A 99 7.23 0.96 12.73
N ALA A 100 8.47 1.42 12.89
CA ALA A 100 9.07 2.40 11.99
C ALA A 100 9.22 1.92 10.55
N GLY A 101 9.50 0.64 10.33
CA GLY A 101 9.61 0.07 8.98
C GLY A 101 8.30 0.19 8.19
N PRO A 102 7.21 -0.43 8.69
CA PRO A 102 5.89 -0.28 8.06
C PRO A 102 5.43 1.18 7.93
N ALA A 103 5.72 2.03 8.91
CA ALA A 103 5.41 3.45 8.86
C ALA A 103 6.12 4.16 7.69
N MET A 104 7.38 3.83 7.41
CA MET A 104 8.12 4.40 6.28
C MET A 104 7.54 3.97 4.93
N ASN A 105 6.92 2.79 4.82
CA ASN A 105 6.19 2.41 3.61
C ASN A 105 4.96 3.29 3.38
N PHE A 106 4.19 3.60 4.44
CA PHE A 106 3.08 4.55 4.29
C PHE A 106 3.56 5.95 3.93
N ILE A 107 4.70 6.39 4.47
CA ILE A 107 5.32 7.68 4.10
C ILE A 107 5.75 7.67 2.63
N LEU A 108 6.38 6.58 2.15
CA LEU A 108 6.74 6.45 0.75
C LEU A 108 5.51 6.49 -0.15
N ALA A 109 4.47 5.72 0.20
CA ALA A 109 3.21 5.71 -0.53
C ALA A 109 2.57 7.10 -0.58
N PHE A 110 2.52 7.82 0.54
CA PHE A 110 2.03 9.20 0.60
C PHE A 110 2.83 10.11 -0.35
N VAL A 111 4.16 10.11 -0.28
CA VAL A 111 4.98 10.96 -1.17
C VAL A 111 4.73 10.64 -2.64
N LEU A 112 4.62 9.35 -2.99
CA LEU A 112 4.35 8.93 -4.36
C LEU A 112 2.95 9.33 -4.83
N ILE A 113 1.92 9.13 -4.01
CA ILE A 113 0.54 9.53 -4.32
C ILE A 113 0.45 11.05 -4.45
N PHE A 114 1.04 11.80 -3.53
CA PHE A 114 1.07 13.26 -3.58
C PHE A 114 1.65 13.77 -4.91
N ILE A 115 2.77 13.20 -5.35
CA ILE A 115 3.38 13.56 -6.64
C ILE A 115 2.43 13.20 -7.79
N LEU A 116 1.80 12.02 -7.76
CA LEU A 116 0.87 11.59 -8.80
C LEU A 116 -0.34 12.50 -8.91
N LEU A 117 -0.99 12.82 -7.80
CA LEU A 117 -2.12 13.74 -7.77
C LEU A 117 -1.68 15.16 -8.16
N GLY A 118 -0.46 15.55 -7.78
CA GLY A 118 0.13 16.83 -8.14
C GLY A 118 0.45 16.96 -9.62
N VAL A 119 0.74 15.87 -10.33
CA VAL A 119 1.06 15.88 -11.77
C VAL A 119 -0.16 15.59 -12.64
N ASN A 120 -0.96 14.59 -12.28
CA ASN A 120 -2.09 14.13 -13.09
C ASN A 120 -3.40 14.84 -12.75
N GLY A 121 -3.49 15.48 -11.57
CA GLY A 121 -4.77 15.89 -11.02
C GLY A 121 -5.60 14.71 -10.50
N PHE A 122 -6.87 14.97 -10.20
CA PHE A 122 -7.80 13.98 -9.69
C PHE A 122 -9.26 14.38 -9.90
N LEU A 123 -10.14 13.39 -9.90
CA LEU A 123 -11.58 13.61 -9.85
C LEU A 123 -12.03 13.80 -8.40
N VAL A 124 -13.02 14.65 -8.20
CA VAL A 124 -13.69 14.87 -6.92
C VAL A 124 -15.09 14.26 -6.98
N PRO A 125 -15.69 13.84 -5.84
CA PRO A 125 -17.04 13.29 -5.82
C PRO A 125 -18.11 14.38 -5.97
N GLU A 126 -17.92 15.32 -6.89
CA GLU A 126 -18.82 16.45 -7.19
C GLU A 126 -19.34 16.30 -8.63
N ILE A 127 -20.62 16.55 -8.86
CA ILE A 127 -21.21 16.42 -10.20
C ILE A 127 -20.85 17.64 -11.05
N LYS A 128 -20.21 17.41 -12.20
CA LYS A 128 -19.89 18.45 -13.17
C LYS A 128 -21.02 18.71 -14.15
N SER A 129 -21.64 17.66 -14.65
CA SER A 129 -22.73 17.75 -15.61
C SER A 129 -23.67 16.56 -15.48
N VAL A 130 -24.93 16.80 -15.81
CA VAL A 130 -25.98 15.77 -15.89
C VAL A 130 -26.55 15.82 -17.31
N GLU A 131 -26.62 14.67 -17.97
CA GLU A 131 -27.15 14.53 -19.32
C GLU A 131 -28.68 14.67 -19.29
N GLU A 132 -29.24 15.48 -20.19
CA GLU A 132 -30.70 15.62 -20.30
C GLU A 132 -31.36 14.27 -20.62
N ASN A 133 -32.52 14.01 -20.00
CA ASN A 133 -33.27 12.75 -20.13
C ASN A 133 -32.53 11.49 -19.64
N SER A 134 -31.47 11.65 -18.84
CA SER A 134 -30.80 10.52 -18.18
C SER A 134 -31.48 10.12 -16.88
N ALA A 135 -31.11 8.94 -16.35
CA ALA A 135 -31.55 8.48 -15.03
C ALA A 135 -31.22 9.48 -13.91
N ALA A 136 -30.06 10.12 -13.97
CA ALA A 136 -29.63 11.15 -13.03
C ALA A 136 -30.48 12.42 -13.16
N TYR A 137 -30.86 12.81 -14.37
CA TYR A 137 -31.73 13.95 -14.61
C TYR A 137 -33.15 13.72 -14.08
N GLU A 138 -33.71 12.53 -14.29
CA GLU A 138 -35.07 12.17 -13.84
C GLU A 138 -35.25 12.26 -12.32
N VAL A 139 -34.18 11.99 -11.56
CA VAL A 139 -34.19 12.08 -10.09
C VAL A 139 -33.78 13.46 -9.57
N GLY A 140 -33.48 14.41 -10.47
CA GLY A 140 -33.14 15.78 -10.13
C GLY A 140 -31.72 15.99 -9.62
N LEU A 141 -30.75 15.16 -10.02
CA LEU A 141 -29.33 15.47 -9.80
C LEU A 141 -28.93 16.71 -10.60
N GLU A 142 -28.11 17.57 -10.01
CA GLU A 142 -27.70 18.85 -10.57
C GLU A 142 -26.19 19.03 -10.49
N GLN A 143 -25.66 19.94 -11.32
CA GLN A 143 -24.27 20.35 -11.23
C GLN A 143 -23.97 20.98 -9.86
N GLY A 144 -22.84 20.60 -9.26
CA GLY A 144 -22.40 21.06 -7.95
C GLY A 144 -22.87 20.18 -6.78
N ASP A 145 -23.69 19.16 -7.03
CA ASP A 145 -24.03 18.17 -6.00
C ASP A 145 -22.78 17.36 -5.60
N GLU A 146 -22.45 17.33 -4.30
CA GLU A 146 -21.38 16.47 -3.76
C GLU A 146 -21.96 15.12 -3.33
N ILE A 147 -21.50 14.02 -3.94
CA ILE A 147 -21.92 12.67 -3.58
C ILE A 147 -21.16 12.25 -2.31
N VAL A 148 -21.87 12.16 -1.19
CA VAL A 148 -21.28 11.84 0.12
C VAL A 148 -21.49 10.37 0.53
N GLU A 149 -22.48 9.68 -0.03
CA GLU A 149 -22.76 8.28 0.23
C GLU A 149 -23.39 7.58 -0.99
N VAL A 150 -23.04 6.31 -1.21
CA VAL A 150 -23.63 5.45 -2.23
C VAL A 150 -23.87 4.07 -1.63
N ASN A 151 -25.09 3.56 -1.70
CA ASN A 151 -25.52 2.25 -1.18
C ASN A 151 -25.04 1.99 0.28
N GLY A 152 -25.17 2.99 1.16
CA GLY A 152 -24.72 2.87 2.55
C GLY A 152 -23.20 2.99 2.75
N LYS A 153 -22.43 3.27 1.70
CA LYS A 153 -20.97 3.47 1.76
C LYS A 153 -20.63 4.93 1.57
N ARG A 154 -19.93 5.48 2.57
CA ARG A 154 -19.42 6.84 2.52
C ARG A 154 -18.42 7.01 1.37
N ILE A 155 -18.61 8.06 0.60
CA ILE A 155 -17.72 8.50 -0.48
C ILE A 155 -16.90 9.68 0.05
N THR A 156 -15.57 9.55 0.02
CA THR A 156 -14.65 10.63 0.41
C THR A 156 -13.81 11.09 -0.77
N ILE A 157 -13.50 10.16 -1.67
CA ILE A 157 -12.79 10.39 -2.92
C ILE A 157 -13.51 9.68 -4.07
N TYR A 158 -13.21 10.07 -5.30
CA TYR A 158 -13.78 9.44 -6.50
C TYR A 158 -13.60 7.91 -6.52
N GLN A 159 -12.46 7.39 -6.06
CA GLN A 159 -12.15 5.96 -6.06
C GLN A 159 -13.08 5.13 -5.16
N ASP A 160 -13.76 5.74 -4.18
CA ASP A 160 -14.74 5.06 -3.35
C ASP A 160 -16.04 4.72 -4.13
N PHE A 161 -16.32 5.47 -5.20
CA PHE A 161 -17.59 5.42 -5.92
C PHE A 161 -17.85 4.06 -6.60
N SER A 162 -16.90 3.58 -7.40
CA SER A 162 -17.06 2.32 -8.16
C SER A 162 -17.27 1.09 -7.25
N PRO A 163 -16.47 0.88 -6.18
CA PRO A 163 -16.75 -0.19 -5.21
C PRO A 163 -18.11 -0.09 -4.54
N ALA A 164 -18.60 1.13 -4.26
CA ALA A 164 -19.91 1.35 -3.64
C ALA A 164 -21.08 1.02 -4.58
N LEU A 165 -20.91 1.24 -5.89
CA LEU A 165 -21.86 0.81 -6.91
C LEU A 165 -21.94 -0.72 -7.02
N ASN A 166 -20.78 -1.40 -7.03
CA ASN A 166 -20.67 -2.84 -7.28
C ASN A 166 -21.23 -3.73 -6.15
N ILE A 167 -21.81 -3.15 -5.10
CA ILE A 167 -22.53 -3.90 -4.06
C ILE A 167 -23.86 -4.42 -4.57
N LYS A 168 -24.48 -3.70 -5.50
CA LYS A 168 -25.74 -4.08 -6.16
C LYS A 168 -25.47 -4.68 -7.53
N LYS A 169 -26.42 -5.45 -8.06
CA LYS A 169 -26.29 -5.99 -9.41
C LYS A 169 -26.48 -4.88 -10.44
N THR A 170 -25.85 -5.04 -11.60
CA THR A 170 -26.00 -4.12 -12.72
C THR A 170 -27.47 -3.91 -13.07
N GLY A 171 -27.90 -2.65 -13.11
CA GLY A 171 -29.28 -2.25 -13.41
C GLY A 171 -30.21 -2.15 -12.19
N GLU A 172 -29.77 -2.51 -10.98
CA GLU A 172 -30.53 -2.26 -9.76
C GLU A 172 -30.46 -0.77 -9.34
N PRO A 173 -31.49 -0.24 -8.65
CA PRO A 173 -31.49 1.13 -8.14
C PRO A 173 -30.31 1.39 -7.21
N VAL A 174 -29.61 2.50 -7.40
CA VAL A 174 -28.48 2.95 -6.61
C VAL A 174 -28.94 4.05 -5.67
N ASP A 175 -28.84 3.81 -4.37
CA ASP A 175 -29.23 4.80 -3.37
C ASP A 175 -28.03 5.72 -3.12
N MET A 176 -28.22 7.02 -3.25
CA MET A 176 -27.18 8.02 -3.04
C MET A 176 -27.63 9.07 -2.04
N VAL A 177 -26.68 9.56 -1.26
CA VAL A 177 -26.84 10.77 -0.47
C VAL A 177 -25.95 11.83 -1.09
N ILE A 178 -26.56 12.93 -1.52
CA ILE A 178 -25.86 14.10 -2.02
C ILE A 178 -25.92 15.24 -1.00
N ASP A 179 -24.90 16.08 -0.99
CA ASP A 179 -24.87 17.35 -0.29
C ASP A 179 -25.02 18.47 -1.33
N ARG A 180 -26.13 19.20 -1.24
CA ARG A 180 -26.44 20.36 -2.08
C ARG A 180 -26.52 21.58 -1.18
N ASN A 181 -25.55 22.48 -1.30
CA ASN A 181 -25.46 23.70 -0.49
C ASN A 181 -25.48 23.48 1.05
N GLY A 182 -24.96 22.35 1.54
CA GLY A 182 -24.93 21.99 2.95
C GLY A 182 -26.14 21.19 3.44
N GLU A 183 -27.13 20.97 2.57
CA GLU A 183 -28.30 20.14 2.86
C GLU A 183 -28.15 18.76 2.21
N LYS A 184 -28.42 17.72 2.99
CA LYS A 184 -28.36 16.34 2.50
C LYS A 184 -29.67 15.94 1.84
N HIS A 185 -29.59 15.44 0.62
CA HIS A 185 -30.71 14.85 -0.10
C HIS A 185 -30.44 13.38 -0.40
N GLU A 186 -31.44 12.54 -0.16
CA GLU A 186 -31.42 11.13 -0.54
C GLU A 186 -32.09 10.99 -1.91
N VAL A 187 -31.40 10.35 -2.85
CA VAL A 187 -31.90 10.07 -4.20
C VAL A 187 -31.65 8.61 -4.54
N SER A 188 -32.56 7.98 -5.28
CA SER A 188 -32.40 6.61 -5.75
C SER A 188 -32.38 6.60 -7.27
N VAL A 189 -31.21 6.37 -7.85
CA VAL A 189 -30.97 6.45 -9.29
C VAL A 189 -31.03 5.05 -9.87
N THR A 190 -31.95 4.79 -10.80
CA THR A 190 -32.00 3.50 -11.50
C THR A 190 -31.24 3.61 -12.82
N PRO A 191 -30.08 2.96 -12.98
CA PRO A 191 -29.29 3.07 -14.21
C PRO A 191 -30.09 2.64 -15.43
N GLN A 192 -29.99 3.40 -16.52
CA GLN A 192 -30.63 3.09 -17.80
C GLN A 192 -29.64 2.41 -18.73
N TYR A 193 -30.10 1.41 -19.50
CA TYR A 193 -29.24 0.73 -20.48
C TYR A 193 -29.01 1.65 -21.68
N ASN A 194 -27.75 1.97 -21.96
CA ASN A 194 -27.36 2.74 -23.12
C ASN A 194 -26.91 1.80 -24.24
N GLU A 195 -27.63 1.80 -25.36
CA GLU A 195 -27.36 0.93 -26.51
C GLU A 195 -26.06 1.27 -27.25
N GLU A 196 -25.67 2.55 -27.29
CA GLU A 196 -24.44 3.00 -27.96
C GLU A 196 -23.19 2.45 -27.27
N TYR A 197 -23.18 2.46 -25.93
CA TYR A 197 -22.04 1.99 -25.14
C TYR A 197 -22.19 0.55 -24.62
N GLY A 198 -23.32 -0.10 -24.88
CA GLY A 198 -23.60 -1.48 -24.47
C GLY A 198 -23.55 -1.70 -22.95
N ARG A 199 -23.88 -0.68 -22.14
CA ARG A 199 -23.79 -0.73 -20.67
C ARG A 199 -24.83 0.15 -20.00
N TYR A 200 -25.13 -0.15 -18.74
CA TYR A 200 -25.98 0.69 -17.91
C TYR A 200 -25.24 1.96 -17.48
N MET A 201 -25.91 3.11 -17.57
CA MET A 201 -25.37 4.42 -17.24
C MET A 201 -26.35 5.22 -16.38
N MET A 202 -25.80 6.10 -15.55
CA MET A 202 -26.61 7.07 -14.78
C MET A 202 -26.74 8.41 -15.50
N GLY A 203 -25.79 8.76 -16.39
CA GLY A 203 -25.83 9.98 -17.21
C GLY A 203 -25.38 11.23 -16.47
N PHE A 204 -24.32 11.13 -15.66
CA PHE A 204 -23.64 12.29 -15.09
C PHE A 204 -22.12 12.09 -15.13
N SER A 205 -21.38 13.20 -15.07
CA SER A 205 -19.91 13.20 -14.99
C SER A 205 -19.41 13.85 -13.71
N PHE A 206 -18.27 13.39 -13.22
CA PHE A 206 -17.60 13.97 -12.05
C PHE A 206 -16.76 15.18 -12.45
N ASP A 207 -16.69 16.15 -11.56
CA ASP A 207 -15.75 17.25 -11.68
C ASP A 207 -14.33 16.80 -11.33
N GLY A 208 -13.36 17.60 -11.80
CA GLY A 208 -11.95 17.31 -11.66
C GLY A 208 -11.14 18.52 -11.20
N ARG A 209 -9.93 18.22 -10.77
CA ARG A 209 -8.89 19.20 -10.49
C ARG A 209 -7.68 18.83 -11.31
N TYR A 210 -7.10 19.78 -12.04
CA TYR A 210 -5.79 19.57 -12.64
C TYR A 210 -4.69 19.70 -11.57
N GLY A 211 -3.53 19.10 -11.84
CA GLY A 211 -2.47 18.93 -10.86
C GLY A 211 -1.83 20.25 -10.38
N LEU A 212 -1.26 20.24 -9.17
CA LEU A 212 -0.45 21.34 -8.64
C LEU A 212 0.71 21.74 -9.56
N PHE A 213 1.29 20.75 -10.25
CA PHE A 213 2.47 20.83 -11.10
C PHE A 213 2.15 20.62 -12.58
N SER A 214 0.87 20.62 -12.96
CA SER A 214 0.45 20.50 -14.36
C SER A 214 0.16 21.86 -14.98
N ASP A 215 0.14 21.88 -16.31
CA ASP A 215 -0.42 22.98 -17.07
C ASP A 215 -1.94 23.07 -16.84
N GLU A 216 -2.48 24.25 -17.12
CA GLU A 216 -3.91 24.50 -17.03
C GLU A 216 -4.69 23.63 -18.02
N VAL A 217 -5.80 23.07 -17.55
CA VAL A 217 -6.70 22.26 -18.36
C VAL A 217 -8.04 22.97 -18.43
N ASP A 218 -8.48 23.29 -19.65
CA ASP A 218 -9.74 24.00 -19.88
C ASP A 218 -10.92 23.31 -19.20
N GLY A 219 -11.70 24.11 -18.46
CA GLY A 219 -12.89 23.63 -17.77
C GLY A 219 -12.63 22.84 -16.49
N TYR A 220 -11.41 22.85 -15.95
CA TYR A 220 -11.08 22.31 -14.63
C TYR A 220 -10.36 23.33 -13.76
N GLN A 221 -10.59 23.26 -12.45
CA GLN A 221 -9.89 24.13 -11.50
C GLN A 221 -8.55 23.53 -11.10
N LYS A 222 -7.60 24.38 -10.71
CA LYS A 222 -6.33 23.89 -10.15
C LYS A 222 -6.58 23.26 -8.79
N ALA A 223 -6.00 22.08 -8.54
CA ALA A 223 -6.00 21.51 -7.20
C ALA A 223 -5.31 22.45 -6.21
N SER A 224 -5.93 22.68 -5.04
CA SER A 224 -5.23 23.30 -3.92
C SER A 224 -4.37 22.28 -3.17
N LEU A 225 -3.33 22.76 -2.47
CA LEU A 225 -2.46 21.90 -1.66
C LEU A 225 -3.28 21.08 -0.63
N LEU A 226 -4.29 21.70 -0.03
CA LEU A 226 -5.13 21.05 0.97
C LEU A 226 -6.02 19.96 0.34
N GLU A 227 -6.61 20.22 -0.84
CA GLU A 227 -7.39 19.21 -1.57
C GLU A 227 -6.51 18.04 -2.00
N THR A 228 -5.28 18.30 -2.47
CA THR A 228 -4.33 17.25 -2.83
C THR A 228 -3.99 16.38 -1.62
N ILE A 229 -3.68 16.97 -0.47
CA ILE A 229 -3.39 16.22 0.76
C ILE A 229 -4.62 15.42 1.23
N LYS A 230 -5.83 16.02 1.16
CA LYS A 230 -7.07 15.33 1.54
C LYS A 230 -7.33 14.12 0.65
N ASN A 231 -7.16 14.27 -0.67
CA ASN A 231 -7.33 13.19 -1.64
C ASN A 231 -6.23 12.13 -1.52
N ASP A 232 -5.00 12.52 -1.21
CA ASP A 232 -3.90 11.59 -0.94
C ASP A 232 -4.23 10.70 0.27
N ILE A 233 -4.58 11.31 1.41
CA ILE A 233 -5.01 10.56 2.60
C ILE A 233 -6.20 9.65 2.29
N GLY A 234 -7.18 10.15 1.53
CA GLY A 234 -8.30 9.33 1.05
C GLY A 234 -7.82 8.13 0.23
N THR A 235 -6.87 8.34 -0.68
CA THR A 235 -6.32 7.32 -1.57
C THR A 235 -5.52 6.28 -0.79
N MET A 236 -4.72 6.71 0.20
CA MET A 236 -4.05 5.80 1.13
C MET A 236 -5.06 4.94 1.90
N VAL A 237 -6.13 5.54 2.44
CA VAL A 237 -7.19 4.79 3.13
C VAL A 237 -7.86 3.80 2.19
N TYR A 238 -8.11 4.20 0.93
CA TYR A 238 -8.63 3.32 -0.11
C TYR A 238 -7.69 2.14 -0.41
N PHE A 239 -6.38 2.37 -0.54
CA PHE A 239 -5.39 1.30 -0.73
C PHE A 239 -5.35 0.36 0.48
N VAL A 240 -5.35 0.88 1.71
CA VAL A 240 -5.40 0.06 2.93
C VAL A 240 -6.66 -0.81 2.95
N LYS A 241 -7.84 -0.23 2.69
CA LYS A 241 -9.10 -0.99 2.61
C LYS A 241 -9.04 -2.06 1.52
N SER A 242 -8.46 -1.74 0.37
CA SER A 242 -8.33 -2.66 -0.77
C SER A 242 -7.42 -3.85 -0.43
N VAL A 243 -6.28 -3.60 0.22
CA VAL A 243 -5.35 -4.64 0.66
C VAL A 243 -6.02 -5.53 1.71
N VAL A 244 -6.64 -4.95 2.73
CA VAL A 244 -7.31 -5.70 3.81
C VAL A 244 -8.47 -6.53 3.26
N SER A 245 -9.31 -5.94 2.40
CA SER A 245 -10.43 -6.63 1.75
C SER A 245 -9.94 -7.76 0.85
N GLY A 246 -8.91 -7.52 0.03
CA GLY A 246 -8.29 -8.54 -0.82
C GLY A 246 -7.76 -9.70 0.00
N PHE A 247 -7.07 -9.41 1.11
CA PHE A 247 -6.57 -10.43 2.03
C PHE A 247 -7.70 -11.25 2.64
N ILE A 248 -8.75 -10.61 3.17
CA ILE A 248 -9.93 -11.30 3.73
C ILE A 248 -10.59 -12.20 2.66
N ARG A 249 -10.74 -11.73 1.43
CA ARG A 249 -11.32 -12.52 0.32
C ARG A 249 -10.48 -13.76 0.00
N ILE A 250 -9.15 -13.67 0.06
CA ILE A 250 -8.26 -14.84 -0.12
C ILE A 250 -8.51 -15.87 0.97
N PHE A 251 -8.55 -15.46 2.24
CA PHE A 251 -8.76 -16.38 3.38
C PHE A 251 -10.18 -16.94 3.48
N THR A 252 -11.16 -16.25 2.91
CA THR A 252 -12.55 -16.72 2.81
C THR A 252 -12.82 -17.52 1.53
N PHE A 253 -11.79 -17.79 0.71
CA PHE A 253 -11.89 -18.52 -0.57
C PHE A 253 -12.87 -17.89 -1.57
N GLN A 254 -13.01 -16.57 -1.53
CA GLN A 254 -13.86 -15.78 -2.43
C GLN A 254 -13.11 -15.23 -3.66
N VAL A 255 -11.85 -15.61 -3.83
CA VAL A 255 -10.98 -15.17 -4.92
C VAL A 255 -10.69 -16.38 -5.81
N LYS A 256 -10.90 -16.22 -7.11
CA LYS A 256 -10.53 -17.26 -8.08
C LYS A 256 -9.02 -17.38 -8.17
N SER A 257 -8.52 -18.58 -8.50
CA SER A 257 -7.07 -18.81 -8.67
C SER A 257 -6.46 -17.84 -9.69
N GLU A 258 -7.21 -17.44 -10.72
CA GLU A 258 -6.87 -16.45 -11.75
C GLU A 258 -6.61 -15.04 -11.18
N GLU A 259 -7.35 -14.63 -10.16
CA GLU A 259 -7.31 -13.28 -9.56
C GLU A 259 -6.14 -13.11 -8.57
N VAL A 260 -5.49 -14.19 -8.14
CA VAL A 260 -4.33 -14.12 -7.24
C VAL A 260 -3.04 -14.13 -8.06
N SER A 261 -2.30 -13.02 -8.02
CA SER A 261 -0.95 -12.92 -8.59
C SER A 261 0.10 -13.19 -7.51
N GLY A 262 1.03 -14.10 -7.78
CA GLY A 262 2.20 -14.34 -6.95
C GLY A 262 3.39 -13.46 -7.31
N PRO A 263 4.58 -13.79 -6.77
CA PRO A 263 5.80 -13.02 -7.01
C PRO A 263 6.17 -12.89 -8.50
N ILE A 264 5.87 -13.91 -9.31
CA ILE A 264 6.19 -13.92 -10.75
C ILE A 264 5.15 -13.08 -11.51
N GLY A 265 3.87 -13.21 -11.16
CA GLY A 265 2.80 -12.39 -11.72
C GLY A 265 3.01 -10.90 -11.48
N ILE A 266 3.48 -10.51 -10.28
CA ILE A 266 3.76 -9.10 -9.95
C ILE A 266 4.91 -8.54 -10.83
N ILE A 267 5.96 -9.33 -11.10
CA ILE A 267 7.04 -8.92 -12.03
C ILE A 267 6.49 -8.67 -13.43
N GLY A 268 5.53 -9.50 -13.87
CA GLY A 268 4.77 -9.29 -15.11
C GLY A 268 4.02 -7.97 -15.08
N THR A 269 3.19 -7.74 -14.05
CA THR A 269 2.41 -6.50 -13.89
C THR A 269 3.29 -5.24 -13.88
N ILE A 270 4.44 -5.26 -13.20
CA ILE A 270 5.39 -4.14 -13.21
C ILE A 270 5.92 -3.90 -14.64
N GLY A 271 6.26 -4.97 -15.35
CA GLY A 271 6.69 -4.92 -16.74
C GLY A 271 5.64 -4.34 -17.69
N ASP A 272 4.39 -4.77 -17.56
CA ASP A 272 3.26 -4.33 -18.38
C ASP A 272 2.91 -2.86 -18.09
N THR A 273 2.91 -2.48 -16.80
CA THR A 273 2.67 -1.11 -16.34
C THR A 273 3.73 -0.14 -16.89
N TYR A 274 5.00 -0.55 -16.89
CA TYR A 274 6.08 0.22 -17.49
C TYR A 274 5.92 0.35 -19.01
N GLN A 275 5.64 -0.76 -19.71
CA GLN A 275 5.46 -0.75 -21.17
C GLN A 275 4.28 0.13 -21.59
N ALA A 276 3.16 0.04 -20.89
CA ALA A 276 1.99 0.90 -21.13
C ALA A 276 2.33 2.39 -20.96
N GLY A 277 3.15 2.74 -19.97
CA GLY A 277 3.59 4.13 -19.80
C GLY A 277 4.60 4.56 -20.87
N MET A 278 5.47 3.65 -21.31
CA MET A 278 6.45 3.92 -22.37
C MET A 278 5.81 4.26 -23.71
N GLU A 279 4.58 3.81 -23.96
CA GLU A 279 3.77 4.21 -25.14
C GLU A 279 3.57 5.73 -25.20
N TYR A 280 3.46 6.39 -24.05
CA TYR A 280 3.28 7.84 -23.91
C TYR A 280 4.58 8.57 -23.50
N GLY A 281 5.70 7.85 -23.37
CA GLY A 281 7.01 8.38 -23.04
C GLY A 281 7.52 8.02 -21.65
N ILE A 282 8.81 8.30 -21.40
CA ILE A 282 9.49 7.85 -20.17
C ILE A 282 8.91 8.49 -18.90
N GLY A 283 8.40 9.73 -18.98
CA GLY A 283 7.75 10.40 -17.87
C GLY A 283 6.49 9.64 -17.41
N SER A 284 5.63 9.27 -18.36
CA SER A 284 4.42 8.48 -18.11
C SER A 284 4.75 7.07 -17.60
N ALA A 285 5.81 6.44 -18.11
CA ALA A 285 6.32 5.18 -17.58
C ALA A 285 6.72 5.27 -16.10
N ILE A 286 7.42 6.35 -15.72
CA ILE A 286 7.81 6.59 -14.32
C ILE A 286 6.59 6.87 -13.44
N LEU A 287 5.62 7.66 -13.91
CA LEU A 287 4.39 7.93 -13.15
C LEU A 287 3.55 6.66 -12.96
N ASN A 288 3.43 5.82 -13.97
CA ASN A 288 2.75 4.52 -13.84
C ASN A 288 3.46 3.63 -12.81
N LEU A 289 4.80 3.59 -12.83
CA LEU A 289 5.58 2.89 -11.81
C LEU A 289 5.43 3.51 -10.43
N PHE A 290 5.29 4.83 -10.29
CA PHE A 290 4.99 5.49 -9.01
C PHE A 290 3.63 5.05 -8.48
N ALA A 291 2.60 4.98 -9.33
CA ALA A 291 1.27 4.55 -8.94
C ALA A 291 1.29 3.10 -8.43
N LEU A 292 1.97 2.22 -9.16
CA LEU A 292 2.14 0.83 -8.74
C LEU A 292 3.02 0.70 -7.48
N SER A 293 4.09 1.49 -7.38
CA SER A 293 4.98 1.49 -6.20
C SER A 293 4.26 2.00 -4.95
N ALA A 294 3.37 2.98 -5.06
CA ALA A 294 2.56 3.44 -3.95
C ALA A 294 1.60 2.36 -3.44
N LEU A 295 0.95 1.65 -4.37
CA LEU A 295 0.10 0.51 -4.04
C LEU A 295 0.90 -0.62 -3.38
N LEU A 296 2.04 -1.02 -3.97
CA LEU A 296 2.90 -2.08 -3.44
C LEU A 296 3.52 -1.70 -2.09
N SER A 297 3.93 -0.44 -1.91
CA SER A 297 4.46 0.06 -0.64
C SER A 297 3.38 0.07 0.43
N THR A 298 2.17 0.54 0.12
CA THR A 298 1.03 0.44 1.04
C THR A 298 0.72 -1.00 1.40
N ASN A 299 0.73 -1.91 0.42
CA ASN A 299 0.52 -3.34 0.64
C ASN A 299 1.57 -3.93 1.58
N LEU A 300 2.86 -3.66 1.34
CA LEU A 300 3.95 -4.11 2.21
C LEU A 300 3.83 -3.53 3.63
N GLY A 301 3.50 -2.25 3.76
CA GLY A 301 3.26 -1.59 5.05
C GLY A 301 2.09 -2.21 5.82
N VAL A 302 0.96 -2.47 5.14
CA VAL A 302 -0.20 -3.13 5.74
C VAL A 302 0.14 -4.56 6.16
N LEU A 303 0.68 -5.37 5.26
CA LEU A 303 1.02 -6.77 5.52
C LEU A 303 2.05 -6.91 6.65
N ASN A 304 3.06 -6.05 6.69
CA ASN A 304 4.03 -6.05 7.78
C ASN A 304 3.43 -5.61 9.12
N LEU A 305 2.24 -4.99 9.18
CA LEU A 305 1.54 -4.73 10.44
C LEU A 305 0.59 -5.86 10.86
N PHE A 306 0.27 -6.81 9.98
CA PHE A 306 -0.52 -7.97 10.37
C PHE A 306 0.23 -8.84 11.40
N PRO A 307 -0.47 -9.43 12.37
CA PRO A 307 0.13 -10.25 13.42
C PRO A 307 0.51 -11.65 12.90
N ILE A 308 1.30 -11.69 11.83
CA ILE A 308 1.78 -12.91 11.19
C ILE A 308 3.22 -13.14 11.67
N PRO A 309 3.54 -14.34 12.19
CA PRO A 309 4.90 -14.63 12.61
C PRO A 309 5.87 -14.53 11.42
N ALA A 310 7.12 -14.18 11.72
CA ALA A 310 8.18 -13.75 10.79
C ALA A 310 8.09 -12.31 10.25
N MET A 311 6.96 -11.62 10.40
CA MET A 311 6.82 -10.20 10.03
C MET A 311 6.84 -9.27 11.26
N ASP A 312 7.01 -7.98 11.03
CA ASP A 312 7.07 -6.95 12.08
C ASP A 312 5.85 -6.94 12.98
N GLY A 313 4.66 -7.10 12.42
CA GLY A 313 3.38 -7.11 13.13
C GLY A 313 3.25 -8.31 14.07
N GLY A 314 3.89 -9.44 13.73
CA GLY A 314 4.04 -10.57 14.64
C GLY A 314 4.87 -10.18 15.87
N ARG A 315 6.01 -9.54 15.67
CA ARG A 315 6.87 -9.03 16.77
C ARG A 315 6.16 -7.96 17.60
N LEU A 316 5.44 -7.04 16.96
CA LEU A 316 4.61 -6.04 17.63
C LEU A 316 3.54 -6.71 18.50
N ALA A 317 2.89 -7.77 18.02
CA ALA A 317 1.91 -8.51 18.81
C ALA A 317 2.56 -9.14 20.06
N PHE A 318 3.75 -9.73 19.94
CA PHE A 318 4.49 -10.24 21.10
C PHE A 318 4.86 -9.15 22.10
N LEU A 319 5.34 -7.99 21.64
CA LEU A 319 5.63 -6.84 22.50
C LEU A 319 4.38 -6.29 23.20
N ILE A 320 3.23 -6.24 22.51
CA ILE A 320 1.96 -5.84 23.13
C ILE A 320 1.57 -6.83 24.24
N VAL A 321 1.70 -8.13 23.98
CA VAL A 321 1.44 -9.17 24.99
C VAL A 321 2.41 -9.06 26.18
N GLU A 322 3.69 -8.79 25.93
CA GLU A 322 4.67 -8.49 26.98
C GLU A 322 4.22 -7.31 27.84
N GLY A 323 3.76 -6.21 27.23
CA GLY A 323 3.26 -5.03 27.93
C GLY A 323 2.06 -5.32 28.83
N ILE A 324 1.12 -6.15 28.36
CA ILE A 324 -0.04 -6.59 29.14
C ILE A 324 0.38 -7.51 30.29
N ARG A 325 1.29 -8.46 30.03
CA ARG A 325 1.75 -9.44 31.02
C ARG A 325 2.77 -8.89 32.01
N LYS A 326 3.38 -7.73 31.70
CA LYS A 326 4.54 -7.13 32.39
C LYS A 326 5.72 -8.10 32.54
N LYS A 327 5.80 -9.13 31.69
CA LYS A 327 6.83 -10.17 31.68
C LYS A 327 7.19 -10.50 30.24
N PRO A 328 8.48 -10.55 29.88
CA PRO A 328 8.90 -10.93 28.53
C PRO A 328 8.48 -12.36 28.22
N ILE A 329 8.20 -12.60 26.95
CA ILE A 329 8.01 -13.95 26.43
C ILE A 329 9.37 -14.61 26.30
N ASN A 330 9.42 -15.93 26.47
CA ASN A 330 10.69 -16.66 26.34
C ASN A 330 11.20 -16.48 24.89
N PRO A 331 12.42 -15.92 24.69
CA PRO A 331 12.99 -15.67 23.37
C PRO A 331 13.05 -16.93 22.49
N GLU A 332 13.30 -18.11 23.07
CA GLU A 332 13.31 -19.36 22.32
C GLU A 332 11.92 -19.72 21.76
N ILE A 333 10.86 -19.46 22.53
CA ILE A 333 9.48 -19.75 22.10
C ILE A 333 9.09 -18.77 21.00
N GLU A 334 9.40 -17.49 21.17
CA GLU A 334 9.18 -16.46 20.16
C GLU A 334 9.91 -16.81 18.87
N GLY A 335 11.21 -17.13 18.94
CA GLY A 335 12.02 -17.55 17.80
C GLY A 335 11.44 -18.75 17.06
N ARG A 336 10.98 -19.79 17.79
CA ARG A 336 10.32 -20.96 17.17
C ARG A 336 9.01 -20.61 16.46
N ILE A 337 8.19 -19.72 17.03
CA ILE A 337 6.94 -19.27 16.42
C ILE A 337 7.24 -18.46 15.14
N HIS A 338 8.20 -17.54 15.20
CA HIS A 338 8.66 -16.79 14.03
C HIS A 338 9.22 -17.70 12.94
N PHE A 339 10.05 -18.69 13.30
CA PHE A 339 10.58 -19.67 12.34
C PHE A 339 9.47 -20.50 11.69
N ALA A 340 8.51 -20.99 12.47
CA ALA A 340 7.37 -21.75 11.95
C ALA A 340 6.52 -20.90 10.98
N GLY A 341 6.26 -19.64 11.30
CA GLY A 341 5.57 -18.71 10.40
C GLY A 341 6.37 -18.43 9.13
N PHE A 342 7.69 -18.24 9.24
CA PHE A 342 8.57 -18.06 8.08
C PHE A 342 8.53 -19.27 7.13
N MET A 343 8.59 -20.49 7.68
CA MET A 343 8.45 -21.72 6.89
C MET A 343 7.09 -21.80 6.19
N LEU A 344 6.01 -21.46 6.88
CA LEU A 344 4.66 -21.43 6.30
C LEU A 344 4.56 -20.40 5.16
N LEU A 345 5.11 -19.20 5.36
CA LEU A 345 5.17 -18.16 4.33
C LEU A 345 5.97 -18.60 3.11
N LEU A 346 7.11 -19.29 3.28
CA LEU A 346 7.88 -19.83 2.17
C LEU A 346 7.08 -20.88 1.37
N VAL A 347 6.42 -21.81 2.07
CA VAL A 347 5.56 -22.81 1.41
C VAL A 347 4.43 -22.12 0.62
N PHE A 348 3.81 -21.12 1.21
CA PHE A 348 2.76 -20.34 0.55
C PHE A 348 3.29 -19.56 -0.67
N MET A 349 4.47 -18.94 -0.58
CA MET A 349 5.11 -18.27 -1.72
C MET A 349 5.41 -19.24 -2.85
N VAL A 350 5.94 -20.43 -2.57
CA VAL A 350 6.19 -21.48 -3.57
C VAL A 350 4.88 -21.94 -4.21
N PHE A 351 3.82 -22.11 -3.42
CA PHE A 351 2.50 -22.49 -3.91
C PHE A 351 1.93 -21.46 -4.90
N ILE A 352 1.95 -20.16 -4.56
CA ILE A 352 1.45 -19.13 -5.48
C ILE A 352 2.38 -18.97 -6.69
N ALA A 353 3.70 -19.05 -6.52
CA ALA A 353 4.64 -18.99 -7.64
C ALA A 353 4.41 -20.15 -8.63
N PHE A 354 4.07 -21.35 -8.14
CA PHE A 354 3.67 -22.46 -8.99
C PHE A 354 2.38 -22.14 -9.76
N ASN A 355 1.37 -21.55 -9.10
CA ASN A 355 0.15 -21.10 -9.76
C ASN A 355 0.42 -20.06 -10.86
N ASP A 356 1.33 -19.11 -10.63
CA ASP A 356 1.75 -18.14 -11.65
C ASP A 356 2.38 -18.83 -12.87
N ILE A 357 3.24 -19.83 -12.65
CA ILE A 357 3.88 -20.60 -13.74
C ILE A 357 2.82 -21.36 -14.54
N VAL A 358 1.84 -21.97 -13.87
CA VAL A 358 0.75 -22.68 -14.55
C VAL A 358 -0.01 -21.73 -15.47
N LYS A 359 -0.39 -20.53 -14.99
CA LYS A 359 -1.08 -19.50 -15.79
C LYS A 359 -0.27 -18.96 -16.97
N LEU A 360 1.06 -19.02 -16.90
CA LEU A 360 1.93 -18.58 -17.99
C LEU A 360 2.04 -19.61 -19.10
N ILE A 361 1.80 -20.88 -18.78
CA ILE A 361 1.95 -22.02 -19.71
C ILE A 361 0.61 -22.44 -20.30
N TRP A 362 -0.46 -22.34 -19.51
CA TRP A 362 -1.84 -22.72 -19.83
C TRP A 362 -2.76 -21.52 -19.71
#